data_AF-A0A355DIY5-F1
#
_entry.id   AF-A0A355DIY5-F1
#
_cell.length_a   1.000
_cell.length_b   1.000
_cell.length_c   1.000
_cell.angle_alpha   90.00
_cell.angle_beta   90.00
_cell.angle_gamma   90.00
#
_symmetry.space_group_name_H-M   'P 1'
#
loop_
_entity.id
_entity.type
_entity.pdbx_description
1 polymer ?
#
loop_
_entity_poly.entity_id
_entity_poly.type
_entity_poly.pdbx_seq_one_letter_code
_entity_poly.pdbx_strand_id
1 'polypeptide(L)'
;LTVLVVLGLGTRSGRGPAEIGWTELPWLRTTAGTGGATVLLGAAVSLATDSAFQGRYAVFCFVPVVLAAGVGLRRLPQAAGVSALLLLVVLSATSVARELSRDRTQIGVVAAVVDGAGVDGDPVVFCPDQLAPAGHRLLADRFTTMAYPALDDGRTVDWADYAERNAAADPEAVADRIVIAAGGAANVWLVWIDGYETFADQCGRLHAALAGRLGRATRPVGADGDEFYNAANLSRYNGPGR
;
A
#
# COMPACT_ATOMS: atom_id res chain seq x y z
N LEU A 1 -20.18 13.86 4.04
CA LEU A 1 -20.60 12.62 4.72
C LEU A 1 -20.88 12.85 6.21
N THR A 2 -19.93 13.38 6.98
CA THR A 2 -20.07 13.63 8.43
C THR A 2 -21.33 14.41 8.82
N VAL A 3 -21.67 15.47 8.08
CA VAL A 3 -22.90 16.24 8.33
C VAL A 3 -24.16 15.38 8.22
N LEU A 4 -24.25 14.50 7.22
CA LEU A 4 -25.38 13.59 7.05
C LEU A 4 -25.45 12.54 8.17
N VAL A 5 -24.30 12.05 8.65
CA VAL A 5 -24.24 11.14 9.81
C VAL A 5 -24.77 11.84 11.06
N VAL A 6 -24.32 13.09 11.32
CA VAL A 6 -24.79 13.90 12.44
C VAL A 6 -26.29 14.15 12.35
N LEU A 7 -26.80 14.46 11.16
CA LEU A 7 -28.25 14.59 10.96
C LEU A 7 -28.99 13.27 11.20
N GLY A 8 -28.45 12.13 10.75
CA GLY A 8 -29.09 10.83 10.91
C GLY A 8 -29.17 10.35 12.36
N LEU A 9 -28.15 10.65 13.16
CA LEU A 9 -28.08 10.28 14.58
C LEU A 9 -28.70 11.33 15.51
N GLY A 10 -28.58 12.61 15.14
CA GLY A 10 -28.94 13.77 15.95
C GLY A 10 -30.26 14.44 15.57
N THR A 11 -31.07 13.82 14.71
CA THR A 11 -32.46 14.26 14.47
C THR A 11 -33.47 13.12 14.56
N ARG A 12 -34.71 13.48 14.89
CA ARG A 12 -35.85 12.56 15.01
C ARG A 12 -37.04 12.97 14.14
N SER A 13 -37.96 12.03 13.88
CA SER A 13 -39.19 12.29 13.11
C SER A 13 -40.12 13.24 13.88
N GLY A 14 -40.44 14.39 13.28
CA GLY A 14 -41.42 15.34 13.80
C GLY A 14 -42.73 15.31 13.02
N ARG A 15 -43.75 16.05 13.48
CA ARG A 15 -45.01 16.28 12.73
C ARG A 15 -44.83 17.20 11.51
N GLY A 16 -43.63 17.75 11.32
CA GLY A 16 -43.21 18.59 10.19
C GLY A 16 -41.75 18.33 9.85
N PRO A 17 -40.88 19.36 9.73
CA PRO A 17 -39.44 19.13 9.54
C PRO A 17 -38.83 18.32 10.70
N ALA A 18 -37.70 17.66 10.45
CA ALA A 18 -37.00 16.88 11.45
C ALA A 18 -36.64 17.73 12.68
N GLU A 19 -36.84 17.16 13.87
CA GLU A 19 -36.52 17.83 15.13
C GLU A 19 -35.12 17.45 15.61
N ILE A 20 -34.41 18.38 16.25
CA ILE A 20 -33.13 18.10 16.89
C ILE A 20 -33.35 17.14 18.07
N GLY A 21 -32.56 16.07 18.13
CA GLY A 21 -32.62 15.07 19.18
C GLY A 21 -32.17 13.70 18.69
N TRP A 22 -31.84 12.80 19.63
CA TRP A 22 -31.38 11.47 19.29
C TRP A 22 -32.40 10.73 18.41
N THR A 23 -31.91 10.14 17.31
CA THR A 23 -32.71 9.36 16.36
C THR A 23 -33.61 8.37 17.06
N GLU A 24 -34.89 8.30 16.72
CA GLU A 24 -35.85 7.37 17.33
C GLU A 24 -35.63 5.91 16.91
N LEU A 25 -34.74 5.67 15.94
CA LEU A 25 -34.50 4.36 15.34
C LEU A 25 -33.53 3.53 16.20
N PRO A 26 -34.03 2.53 16.97
CA PRO A 26 -33.17 1.75 17.86
C PRO A 26 -32.11 0.96 17.10
N TRP A 27 -32.46 0.43 15.92
CA TRP A 27 -31.50 -0.29 15.06
C TRP A 27 -30.33 0.61 14.65
N LEU A 28 -30.56 1.89 14.34
CA LEU A 28 -29.50 2.80 13.91
C LEU A 28 -28.56 3.13 15.07
N ARG A 29 -29.11 3.31 16.29
CA ARG A 29 -28.32 3.50 17.50
C ARG A 29 -27.44 2.29 17.78
N THR A 30 -28.01 1.09 17.71
CA THR A 30 -27.25 -0.15 17.91
C THR A 30 -26.15 -0.29 16.86
N THR A 31 -26.46 -0.12 15.58
CA THR A 31 -25.46 -0.24 14.51
C THR A 31 -24.34 0.80 14.64
N ALA A 32 -24.68 2.07 14.91
CA ALA A 32 -23.70 3.13 15.14
C ALA A 32 -22.84 2.90 16.39
N GLY A 33 -23.48 2.47 17.48
CA GLY A 33 -22.81 2.12 18.73
C GLY A 33 -21.84 0.96 18.55
N THR A 34 -22.27 -0.13 17.90
CA THR A 34 -21.41 -1.28 17.61
C THR A 34 -20.22 -0.88 16.74
N GLY A 35 -20.45 -0.17 15.63
CA GLY A 35 -19.36 0.27 14.76
C GLY A 35 -18.34 1.16 15.47
N GLY A 36 -18.84 2.16 16.22
CA GLY A 36 -18.01 3.05 17.02
C GLY A 36 -17.21 2.30 18.10
N ALA A 37 -17.85 1.38 18.83
CA ALA A 37 -17.20 0.56 19.83
C ALA A 37 -16.12 -0.35 19.22
N THR A 38 -16.35 -0.93 18.04
CA THR A 38 -15.35 -1.75 17.33
C THR A 38 -14.10 -0.94 16.99
N VAL A 39 -14.25 0.27 16.44
CA VAL A 39 -13.09 1.11 16.11
C VAL A 39 -12.37 1.61 17.36
N LEU A 40 -13.12 2.00 18.40
CA LEU A 40 -12.52 2.40 19.69
C LEU A 40 -11.75 1.26 20.32
N LEU A 41 -12.29 0.04 20.29
CA LEU A 41 -11.61 -1.15 20.79
C LEU A 41 -10.33 -1.43 19.99
N GLY A 42 -10.41 -1.39 18.66
CA GLY A 42 -9.25 -1.59 17.79
C GLY A 42 -8.14 -0.56 18.03
N ALA A 43 -8.52 0.72 18.14
CA ALA A 43 -7.58 1.80 18.45
C ALA A 43 -6.97 1.66 19.85
N ALA A 44 -7.76 1.29 20.86
CA ALA A 44 -7.28 1.09 22.22
C ALA A 44 -6.32 -0.11 22.33
N VAL A 45 -6.64 -1.24 21.69
CA VAL A 45 -5.75 -2.40 21.64
C VAL A 45 -4.46 -2.05 20.92
N SER A 46 -4.54 -1.33 19.80
CA SER A 46 -3.37 -0.90 19.05
C SER A 46 -2.44 0.00 19.85
N LEU A 47 -2.99 0.96 20.58
CA LEU A 47 -2.24 1.80 21.50
C LEU A 47 -1.61 0.99 22.64
N ALA A 48 -2.27 -0.07 23.11
CA ALA A 48 -1.79 -0.90 24.22
C ALA A 48 -0.71 -1.91 23.81
N THR A 49 -0.67 -2.32 22.54
CA THR A 49 0.25 -3.36 22.03
C THR A 49 1.33 -2.83 21.09
N ASP A 50 1.41 -1.51 20.90
CA ASP A 50 2.21 -0.87 19.86
C ASP A 50 2.02 -1.51 18.48
N SER A 51 0.81 -2.04 18.22
CA SER A 51 0.49 -2.65 16.94
C SER A 51 -0.01 -1.60 15.94
N ALA A 52 0.20 -1.84 14.65
CA ALA A 52 -0.20 -0.92 13.60
C ALA A 52 -1.70 -1.06 13.24
N PHE A 53 -2.59 -0.39 13.99
CA PHE A 53 -3.96 -0.20 13.50
C PHE A 53 -3.94 0.73 12.29
N GLN A 54 -4.18 0.14 11.13
CA GLN A 54 -4.26 0.85 9.86
C GLN A 54 -5.69 1.29 9.57
N GLY A 55 -5.85 2.43 8.89
CA GLY A 55 -7.18 2.99 8.54
C GLY A 55 -8.10 2.02 7.80
N ARG A 56 -7.56 1.02 7.10
CA ARG A 56 -8.33 -0.07 6.45
C ARG A 56 -9.20 -0.87 7.43
N TYR A 57 -8.80 -0.98 8.70
CA TYR A 57 -9.58 -1.67 9.72
C TYR A 57 -10.80 -0.87 10.17
N ALA A 58 -10.91 0.41 9.82
CA ALA A 58 -12.12 1.19 10.02
C ALA A 58 -13.28 0.80 9.08
N VAL A 59 -13.09 -0.21 8.21
CA VAL A 59 -14.17 -0.76 7.36
C VAL A 59 -15.40 -1.19 8.17
N PHE A 60 -15.23 -1.58 9.44
CA PHE A 60 -16.36 -1.92 10.32
C PHE A 60 -17.28 -0.71 10.62
N CYS A 61 -16.79 0.52 10.47
CA CYS A 61 -17.60 1.73 10.55
C CYS A 61 -18.32 2.07 9.25
N PHE A 62 -17.98 1.43 8.12
CA PHE A 62 -18.56 1.77 6.81
C PHE A 62 -20.08 1.63 6.79
N VAL A 63 -20.59 0.45 7.16
CA VAL A 63 -22.03 0.17 7.17
C VAL A 63 -22.78 1.13 8.10
N PRO A 64 -22.38 1.30 9.38
CA PRO A 64 -23.00 2.28 10.28
C PRO A 64 -23.02 3.71 9.71
N VAL A 65 -21.91 4.16 9.13
CA VAL A 65 -21.78 5.52 8.57
C VAL A 65 -22.71 5.72 7.38
N VAL A 66 -22.77 4.76 6.45
CA VAL A 66 -23.65 4.86 5.28
C VAL A 66 -25.12 4.83 5.68
N LEU A 67 -25.50 3.97 6.62
CA LEU A 67 -26.87 3.90 7.13
C LEU A 67 -27.27 5.20 7.83
N ALA A 68 -26.41 5.73 8.71
CA ALA A 68 -26.66 7.02 9.37
C ALA A 68 -26.75 8.17 8.36
N ALA A 69 -25.86 8.21 7.37
CA ALA A 69 -25.90 9.21 6.31
C ALA A 69 -27.17 9.09 5.46
N GLY A 70 -27.63 7.87 5.15
CA GLY A 70 -28.87 7.63 4.42
C GLY A 70 -30.11 8.09 5.19
N VAL A 71 -30.14 7.86 6.50
CA VAL A 71 -31.18 8.42 7.37
C VAL A 71 -31.11 9.94 7.39
N GLY A 72 -29.93 10.54 7.60
CA GLY A 72 -29.75 11.99 7.56
C GLY A 72 -30.17 12.63 6.23
N LEU A 73 -29.94 11.95 5.11
CA LEU A 73 -30.40 12.38 3.80
C LEU A 73 -31.93 12.43 3.71
N ARG A 74 -32.62 11.42 4.27
CA ARG A 74 -34.09 11.38 4.34
C ARG A 74 -34.69 12.45 5.26
N ARG A 75 -33.90 13.01 6.18
CA ARG A 75 -34.34 14.09 7.08
C ARG A 75 -34.36 15.47 6.41
N LEU A 76 -33.69 15.60 5.27
CA LEU A 76 -33.67 16.84 4.51
C LEU A 76 -34.95 17.01 3.67
N PRO A 77 -35.38 18.25 3.40
CA PRO A 77 -36.36 18.52 2.36
C PRO A 77 -35.92 17.92 1.02
N GLN A 78 -36.86 17.43 0.21
CA GLN A 78 -36.55 16.67 -1.02
C GLN A 78 -35.53 17.35 -1.94
N ALA A 79 -35.69 18.66 -2.21
CA ALA A 79 -34.76 19.40 -3.05
C ALA A 79 -33.33 19.47 -2.45
N ALA A 80 -33.24 19.68 -1.13
CA ALA A 80 -31.97 19.69 -0.41
C ALA A 80 -31.34 18.29 -0.34
N GLY A 81 -32.15 17.25 -0.14
CA GLY A 81 -31.72 15.86 -0.15
C GLY A 81 -31.15 15.43 -1.51
N VAL A 82 -31.84 15.76 -2.61
CA VAL A 82 -31.32 15.50 -3.97
C VAL A 82 -30.00 16.24 -4.20
N SER A 83 -29.92 17.52 -3.82
CA SER A 83 -28.70 18.33 -3.98
C SER A 83 -27.54 17.75 -3.16
N ALA A 84 -27.79 17.34 -1.91
CA ALA A 84 -26.80 16.73 -1.04
C ALA A 84 -26.32 15.37 -1.57
N LEU A 85 -27.22 14.58 -2.15
CA LEU A 85 -26.86 13.30 -2.78
C LEU A 85 -26.00 13.50 -4.02
N LEU A 86 -26.39 14.41 -4.91
CA LEU A 86 -25.61 14.75 -6.10
C LEU A 86 -24.20 15.22 -5.72
N LEU A 87 -24.10 16.10 -4.73
CA LEU A 87 -22.81 16.55 -4.21
C LEU A 87 -21.99 15.38 -3.66
N LEU A 88 -22.59 14.48 -2.88
CA LEU A 88 -21.91 13.30 -2.36
C LEU A 88 -21.39 12.40 -3.49
N VAL A 89 -22.20 12.15 -4.52
CA VAL A 89 -21.82 11.36 -5.70
C VAL A 89 -20.62 11.99 -6.42
N VAL A 90 -20.66 13.30 -6.70
CA VAL A 90 -19.56 14.01 -7.36
C VAL A 90 -18.27 13.95 -6.54
N LEU A 91 -18.36 14.20 -5.22
CA LEU A 91 -17.20 14.12 -4.34
C LEU A 91 -16.63 12.70 -4.27
N SER A 92 -17.50 11.68 -4.22
CA SER A 92 -17.09 10.27 -4.17
C SER A 92 -16.44 9.84 -5.48
N ALA A 93 -17.02 10.20 -6.63
CA ALA A 93 -16.45 9.93 -7.95
C ALA A 93 -15.09 10.61 -8.12
N THR A 94 -14.96 11.87 -7.68
CA THR A 94 -13.69 12.60 -7.70
C THR A 94 -12.65 11.91 -6.83
N SER A 95 -13.03 11.46 -5.62
CA SER A 95 -12.14 10.74 -4.73
C SER A 95 -11.67 9.42 -5.35
N VAL A 96 -12.58 8.65 -5.96
CA VAL A 96 -12.24 7.40 -6.64
C VAL A 96 -11.32 7.66 -7.83
N ALA A 97 -11.61 8.65 -8.67
CA ALA A 97 -10.77 8.99 -9.81
C ALA A 97 -9.35 9.42 -9.37
N ARG A 98 -9.23 10.18 -8.28
CA ARG A 98 -7.93 10.56 -7.70
C ARG A 98 -7.16 9.38 -7.13
N GLU A 99 -7.84 8.43 -6.49
CA GLU A 99 -7.20 7.22 -5.96
C GLU A 99 -6.74 6.29 -7.08
N LEU A 100 -7.53 6.14 -8.15
CA LEU A 100 -7.20 5.31 -9.30
C LEU A 100 -6.08 5.90 -10.18
N SER A 101 -5.87 7.21 -10.14
CA SER A 101 -4.82 7.88 -10.92
C SER A 101 -3.48 7.98 -10.19
N ARG A 102 -3.42 7.55 -8.92
CA ARG A 102 -2.19 7.54 -8.14
C ARG A 102 -1.61 6.14 -8.07
N ASP A 103 -0.42 5.98 -8.61
CA ASP A 103 0.36 4.77 -8.39
C ASP A 103 0.78 4.69 -6.92
N ARG A 104 0.34 3.65 -6.22
CA ARG A 104 0.75 3.43 -4.82
C ARG A 104 2.24 3.12 -4.70
N THR A 105 2.86 2.63 -5.76
CA THR A 105 4.22 2.12 -5.76
C THR A 105 5.05 2.82 -6.83
N GLN A 106 6.29 3.19 -6.51
CA GLN A 106 7.21 3.80 -7.48
C GLN A 106 7.73 2.82 -8.55
N ILE A 107 7.26 1.57 -8.53
CA ILE A 107 7.69 0.49 -9.42
C ILE A 107 7.40 0.77 -10.90
N GLY A 108 6.34 1.52 -11.23
CA GLY A 108 6.09 1.93 -12.62
C GLY A 108 7.20 2.82 -13.19
N VAL A 109 7.71 3.76 -12.39
CA VAL A 109 8.85 4.63 -12.75
C VAL A 109 10.12 3.81 -12.89
N VAL A 110 10.36 2.90 -11.95
CA VAL A 110 11.50 1.97 -11.99
C VAL A 110 11.46 1.11 -13.25
N ALA A 111 10.31 0.52 -13.57
CA ALA A 111 10.14 -0.33 -14.74
C ALA A 111 10.42 0.42 -16.03
N ALA A 112 9.91 1.66 -16.19
CA ALA A 112 10.19 2.48 -17.37
C ALA A 112 11.69 2.77 -17.56
N VAL A 113 12.44 2.98 -16.48
CA VAL A 113 13.90 3.19 -16.55
C VAL A 113 14.64 1.92 -16.93
N VAL A 114 14.28 0.79 -16.32
CA VAL A 114 14.86 -0.53 -16.65
C VAL A 114 14.52 -0.89 -18.10
N ASP A 115 13.31 -0.62 -18.56
CA ASP A 115 12.88 -0.85 -19.95
C ASP A 115 13.66 0.00 -20.96
N GLY A 116 14.03 1.22 -20.61
CA GLY A 116 14.79 2.11 -21.49
C GLY A 116 16.29 1.85 -21.54
N ALA A 117 16.87 1.24 -20.49
CA ALA A 117 18.33 1.16 -20.31
C ALA A 117 18.88 -0.25 -20.05
N GLY A 118 18.02 -1.23 -19.79
CA GLY A 118 18.37 -2.63 -19.55
C GLY A 118 18.58 -3.41 -20.84
N VAL A 119 19.25 -4.54 -20.71
CA VAL A 119 19.45 -5.55 -21.77
C VAL A 119 18.61 -6.78 -21.44
N ASP A 120 18.03 -7.41 -22.47
CA ASP A 120 17.23 -8.62 -22.32
C ASP A 120 17.96 -9.67 -21.47
N GLY A 121 17.24 -10.23 -20.50
CA GLY A 121 17.76 -11.20 -19.55
C GLY A 121 18.52 -10.61 -18.36
N ASP A 122 18.80 -9.30 -18.32
CA ASP A 122 19.39 -8.67 -17.13
C ASP A 122 18.55 -8.99 -15.88
N PRO A 123 19.18 -9.37 -14.74
CA PRO A 123 18.47 -9.58 -13.50
C PRO A 123 17.97 -8.27 -12.89
N VAL A 124 16.71 -8.30 -12.44
CA VAL A 124 16.06 -7.22 -11.68
C VAL A 124 15.64 -7.78 -10.32
N VAL A 125 16.42 -7.43 -9.29
CA VAL A 125 16.23 -7.90 -7.92
C VAL A 125 15.38 -6.91 -7.15
N PHE A 126 14.40 -7.41 -6.40
CA PHE A 126 13.50 -6.61 -5.55
C PHE A 126 13.77 -6.92 -4.07
N CYS A 127 14.09 -5.89 -3.28
CA CYS A 127 14.23 -5.97 -1.84
C CYS A 127 13.50 -4.78 -1.18
N PRO A 128 12.43 -4.99 -0.41
CA PRO A 128 11.87 -6.27 -0.01
C PRO A 128 11.12 -6.97 -1.16
N ASP A 129 10.87 -8.26 -1.00
CA ASP A 129 10.05 -9.06 -1.94
C ASP A 129 8.63 -8.51 -2.16
N GLN A 130 8.09 -7.70 -1.24
CA GLN A 130 6.78 -7.05 -1.39
C GLN A 130 6.68 -6.13 -2.61
N LEU A 131 7.81 -5.63 -3.12
CA LEU A 131 7.88 -4.82 -4.33
C LEU A 131 7.87 -5.69 -5.61
N ALA A 132 8.22 -6.96 -5.50
CA ALA A 132 8.45 -7.86 -6.62
C ALA A 132 7.19 -8.17 -7.45
N PRO A 133 5.98 -8.40 -6.87
CA PRO A 133 4.80 -8.74 -7.68
C PRO A 133 4.40 -7.65 -8.68
N ALA A 134 4.61 -6.38 -8.33
CA ALA A 134 4.38 -5.27 -9.25
C ALA A 134 5.45 -5.26 -10.36
N GLY A 135 6.72 -5.47 -10.00
CA GLY A 135 7.83 -5.51 -10.95
C GLY A 135 7.76 -6.70 -11.91
N HIS A 136 7.44 -7.89 -11.40
CA HIS A 136 7.25 -9.10 -12.19
C HIS A 136 6.22 -8.89 -13.31
N ARG A 137 5.06 -8.31 -13.00
CA ARG A 137 4.02 -8.02 -14.01
C ARG A 137 4.47 -7.05 -15.10
N LEU A 138 5.43 -6.18 -14.83
CA LEU A 138 5.89 -5.15 -15.76
C LEU A 138 7.16 -5.55 -16.53
N LEU A 139 8.00 -6.40 -15.95
CA LEU A 139 9.37 -6.63 -16.45
C LEU A 139 9.67 -8.09 -16.83
N ALA A 140 8.89 -9.07 -16.35
CA ALA A 140 9.23 -10.50 -16.50
C ALA A 140 9.23 -11.00 -17.95
N ASP A 141 8.57 -10.31 -18.87
CA ASP A 141 8.57 -10.67 -20.29
C ASP A 141 9.95 -10.50 -20.94
N ARG A 142 10.81 -9.64 -20.39
CA ARG A 142 12.11 -9.28 -20.99
C ARG A 142 13.30 -9.42 -20.04
N PHE A 143 13.05 -9.39 -18.73
CA PHE A 143 14.08 -9.41 -17.69
C PHE A 143 13.91 -10.58 -16.74
N THR A 144 15.01 -10.96 -16.08
CA THR A 144 14.98 -12.01 -15.06
C THR A 144 14.64 -11.38 -13.70
N THR A 145 13.37 -11.42 -13.30
CA THR A 145 12.97 -10.86 -12.00
C THR A 145 13.33 -11.79 -10.85
N MET A 146 13.81 -11.24 -9.73
CA MET A 146 14.17 -12.00 -8.54
C MET A 146 13.69 -11.32 -7.26
N ALA A 147 13.06 -12.05 -6.33
CA ALA A 147 12.61 -11.50 -5.05
C ALA A 147 13.52 -11.92 -3.88
N TYR A 148 14.10 -10.95 -3.17
CA TYR A 148 14.90 -11.22 -1.98
C TYR A 148 14.03 -11.68 -0.80
N PRO A 149 14.41 -12.72 -0.01
CA PRO A 149 15.70 -13.43 -0.01
C PRO A 149 15.68 -14.77 -0.77
N ALA A 150 14.50 -15.26 -1.17
CA ALA A 150 14.35 -16.57 -1.79
C ALA A 150 14.98 -16.63 -3.20
N LEU A 151 15.02 -15.50 -3.91
CA LEU A 151 15.36 -15.35 -5.32
C LEU A 151 14.47 -16.19 -6.24
N ASP A 152 13.19 -16.36 -5.87
CA ASP A 152 12.16 -16.78 -6.81
C ASP A 152 11.81 -15.63 -7.77
N ASP A 153 10.91 -15.86 -8.72
CA ASP A 153 10.58 -14.87 -9.75
C ASP A 153 9.80 -13.64 -9.25
N GLY A 154 9.37 -13.64 -7.98
CA GLY A 154 8.67 -12.52 -7.37
C GLY A 154 7.21 -12.36 -7.79
N ARG A 155 6.58 -13.37 -8.42
CA ARG A 155 5.16 -13.28 -8.81
C ARG A 155 4.20 -13.12 -7.64
N THR A 156 4.55 -13.66 -6.48
CA THR A 156 3.75 -13.68 -5.25
C THR A 156 4.65 -13.61 -4.02
N VAL A 157 4.13 -13.10 -2.91
CA VAL A 157 4.82 -13.15 -1.61
C VAL A 157 4.23 -14.30 -0.78
N ASP A 158 5.10 -15.19 -0.30
CA ASP A 158 4.73 -16.23 0.66
C ASP A 158 4.75 -15.70 2.09
N TRP A 159 3.60 -15.70 2.76
CA TRP A 159 3.44 -15.17 4.10
C TRP A 159 3.54 -16.22 5.21
N ALA A 160 3.64 -17.51 4.87
CA ALA A 160 3.51 -18.60 5.85
C ALA A 160 4.61 -18.58 6.92
N ASP A 161 5.86 -18.32 6.51
CA ASP A 161 7.05 -18.29 7.37
C ASP A 161 7.79 -16.95 7.32
N TYR A 162 7.11 -15.90 6.83
CA TYR A 162 7.71 -14.64 6.38
C TYR A 162 8.73 -14.02 7.35
N ALA A 163 8.34 -13.89 8.62
CA ALA A 163 9.19 -13.28 9.63
C ALA A 163 10.43 -14.12 9.95
N GLU A 164 10.27 -15.45 10.03
CA GLU A 164 11.39 -16.37 10.29
C GLU A 164 12.34 -16.41 9.09
N ARG A 165 11.80 -16.53 7.88
CA ARG A 165 12.56 -16.53 6.62
C ARG A 165 13.37 -15.26 6.43
N ASN A 166 12.78 -14.09 6.69
CA ASN A 166 13.47 -12.81 6.57
C ASN A 166 14.49 -12.62 7.70
N ALA A 167 14.18 -13.03 8.94
CA ALA A 167 15.13 -12.96 10.05
C ALA A 167 16.37 -13.86 9.86
N ALA A 168 16.19 -15.02 9.21
CA ALA A 168 17.27 -15.96 8.91
C ALA A 168 18.07 -15.61 7.65
N ALA A 169 17.65 -14.61 6.88
CA ALA A 169 18.31 -14.25 5.63
C ALA A 169 19.69 -13.61 5.87
N ASP A 170 20.68 -14.02 5.08
CA ASP A 170 22.01 -13.43 5.05
C ASP A 170 22.21 -12.62 3.76
N PRO A 171 22.23 -11.27 3.83
CA PRO A 171 22.42 -10.41 2.66
C PRO A 171 23.71 -10.69 1.88
N GLU A 172 24.78 -11.14 2.55
CA GLU A 172 26.05 -11.44 1.88
C GLU A 172 25.94 -12.71 1.03
N ALA A 173 25.45 -13.81 1.63
CA ALA A 173 25.24 -15.05 0.91
C ALA A 173 24.22 -14.91 -0.24
N VAL A 174 23.20 -14.07 -0.07
CA VAL A 174 22.22 -13.79 -1.14
C VAL A 174 22.85 -12.94 -2.25
N ALA A 175 23.73 -11.97 -1.93
CA ALA A 175 24.46 -11.22 -2.94
C ALA A 175 25.36 -12.12 -3.80
N ASP A 176 26.04 -13.11 -3.19
CA ASP A 176 26.81 -14.12 -3.94
C ASP A 176 25.93 -14.91 -4.90
N ARG A 177 24.75 -15.35 -4.44
CA ARG A 177 23.78 -16.06 -5.29
C ARG A 177 23.28 -15.20 -6.44
N ILE A 178 23.03 -13.90 -6.22
CA ILE A 178 22.62 -12.96 -7.27
C ILE A 178 23.73 -12.80 -8.31
N VAL A 179 24.98 -12.63 -7.89
CA VAL A 179 26.12 -12.50 -8.80
C VAL A 179 26.30 -13.77 -9.64
N ILE A 180 26.17 -14.94 -9.03
CA ILE A 180 26.21 -16.23 -9.73
C ILE A 180 25.05 -16.33 -10.74
N ALA A 181 23.83 -15.98 -10.33
CA ALA A 181 22.65 -16.04 -11.20
C ALA A 181 22.69 -15.02 -12.34
N ALA A 182 23.30 -13.85 -12.11
CA ALA A 182 23.51 -12.82 -13.13
C ALA A 182 24.43 -13.32 -14.26
N GLY A 183 25.38 -14.20 -13.95
CA GLY A 183 26.27 -14.81 -14.94
C GLY A 183 26.96 -13.76 -15.83
N GLY A 184 26.70 -13.82 -17.14
CA GLY A 184 27.23 -12.88 -18.13
C GLY A 184 26.34 -11.69 -18.48
N ALA A 185 25.31 -11.41 -17.67
CA ALA A 185 24.39 -10.30 -17.87
C ALA A 185 25.12 -8.96 -18.03
N ALA A 186 24.49 -8.00 -18.71
CA ALA A 186 25.12 -6.70 -18.91
C ALA A 186 25.06 -5.86 -17.64
N ASN A 187 23.95 -5.97 -16.90
CA ASN A 187 23.69 -5.20 -15.71
C ASN A 187 23.05 -6.08 -14.64
N VAL A 188 23.21 -5.66 -13.39
CA VAL A 188 22.36 -6.13 -12.29
C VAL A 188 21.59 -4.93 -11.77
N TRP A 189 20.27 -5.04 -11.73
CA TRP A 189 19.39 -4.00 -11.22
C TRP A 189 18.89 -4.40 -9.83
N LEU A 190 18.96 -3.48 -8.89
CA LEU A 190 18.42 -3.64 -7.55
C LEU A 190 17.39 -2.55 -7.28
N VAL A 191 16.14 -2.98 -7.10
CA VAL A 191 15.05 -2.15 -6.59
C VAL A 191 15.03 -2.31 -5.08
N TRP A 192 15.30 -1.24 -4.33
CA TRP A 192 15.45 -1.37 -2.89
C TRP A 192 15.01 -0.21 -2.02
N ILE A 193 14.53 -0.55 -0.83
CA ILE A 193 14.29 0.38 0.27
C ILE A 193 14.36 -0.35 1.61
N ASP A 194 14.89 0.32 2.64
CA ASP A 194 14.89 -0.18 4.01
C ASP A 194 13.62 0.22 4.76
N GLY A 195 13.43 -0.34 5.96
CA GLY A 195 12.36 0.09 6.87
C GLY A 195 11.03 -0.65 6.71
N TYR A 196 10.96 -1.65 5.83
CA TYR A 196 9.85 -2.60 5.86
C TYR A 196 9.96 -3.51 7.08
N GLU A 197 8.80 -3.75 7.71
CA GLU A 197 8.65 -4.71 8.80
C GLU A 197 9.24 -6.06 8.37
N THR A 198 10.00 -6.72 9.24
CA THR A 198 10.79 -7.96 9.02
C THR A 198 12.09 -7.85 8.20
N PHE A 199 12.37 -6.73 7.50
CA PHE A 199 13.64 -6.54 6.77
C PHE A 199 14.64 -5.62 7.46
N ALA A 200 14.18 -4.67 8.29
CA ALA A 200 15.04 -3.68 8.92
C ALA A 200 15.97 -2.98 7.90
N ASP A 201 17.29 -3.17 8.01
CA ASP A 201 18.34 -2.61 7.15
C ASP A 201 18.91 -3.62 6.12
N GLN A 202 18.30 -4.80 5.98
CA GLN A 202 18.83 -5.86 5.12
C GLN A 202 18.93 -5.46 3.65
N CYS A 203 18.05 -4.61 3.14
CA CYS A 203 18.08 -4.19 1.74
C CYS A 203 19.24 -3.22 1.47
N GLY A 204 19.53 -2.32 2.40
CA GLY A 204 20.73 -1.48 2.39
C GLY A 204 22.01 -2.30 2.51
N ARG A 205 22.00 -3.35 3.35
CA ARG A 205 23.12 -4.31 3.45
C ARG A 205 23.31 -5.10 2.16
N LEU A 206 22.24 -5.56 1.52
CA LEU A 206 22.30 -6.23 0.21
C LEU A 206 22.86 -5.29 -0.86
N HIS A 207 22.42 -4.03 -0.88
CA HIS A 207 22.93 -3.00 -1.78
C HIS A 207 24.44 -2.79 -1.59
N ALA A 208 24.94 -2.77 -0.35
CA ALA A 208 26.36 -2.67 -0.03
C ALA A 208 27.13 -3.94 -0.45
N ALA A 209 26.58 -5.12 -0.18
CA ALA A 209 27.17 -6.42 -0.53
C ALA A 209 27.33 -6.58 -2.06
N LEU A 210 26.33 -6.16 -2.84
CA LEU A 210 26.41 -6.12 -4.30
C LEU A 210 27.43 -5.09 -4.79
N ALA A 211 27.53 -3.93 -4.14
CA ALA A 211 28.55 -2.94 -4.49
C ALA A 211 29.98 -3.45 -4.26
N GLY A 212 30.19 -4.27 -3.22
CA GLY A 212 31.47 -4.93 -2.96
C GLY A 212 31.88 -5.94 -4.04
N ARG A 213 30.91 -6.56 -4.73
CA ARG A 213 31.14 -7.59 -5.76
C ARG A 213 31.15 -7.07 -7.19
N LEU A 214 30.29 -6.10 -7.48
CA LEU A 214 30.03 -5.57 -8.83
C LEU A 214 30.52 -4.14 -9.02
N GLY A 215 31.12 -3.54 -7.99
CA GLY A 215 31.59 -2.17 -8.01
C GLY A 215 30.49 -1.14 -7.71
N ARG A 216 30.83 0.14 -7.88
CA ARG A 216 29.95 1.25 -7.48
C ARG A 216 28.67 1.28 -8.34
N ALA A 217 27.51 1.26 -7.69
CA ALA A 217 26.23 1.45 -8.36
C ALA A 217 26.03 2.89 -8.85
N THR A 218 25.37 3.03 -9.99
CA THR A 218 24.64 4.25 -10.33
C THR A 218 23.24 4.17 -9.72
N ARG A 219 22.62 5.32 -9.42
CA ARG A 219 21.27 5.38 -8.84
C ARG A 219 20.33 6.17 -9.74
N PRO A 220 19.72 5.55 -10.77
CA PRO A 220 18.84 6.25 -11.72
C PRO A 220 17.52 6.74 -11.09
N VAL A 221 17.03 6.08 -10.04
CA VAL A 221 15.80 6.47 -9.32
C VAL A 221 16.10 6.53 -7.83
N GLY A 222 15.75 7.65 -7.20
CA GLY A 222 15.72 7.80 -5.74
C GLY A 222 14.31 7.56 -5.21
N ALA A 223 14.20 6.95 -4.03
CA ALA A 223 12.91 6.77 -3.38
C ALA A 223 12.23 8.12 -3.11
N ASP A 224 10.99 8.30 -3.57
CA ASP A 224 10.15 9.48 -3.33
C ASP A 224 8.95 9.10 -2.46
N GLY A 225 9.08 9.30 -1.16
CA GLY A 225 8.02 9.01 -0.17
C GLY A 225 6.94 10.10 -0.07
N ASP A 226 7.14 11.25 -0.72
CA ASP A 226 6.14 12.32 -0.75
C ASP A 226 5.10 12.04 -1.85
N GLU A 227 5.55 11.48 -2.97
CA GLU A 227 4.68 11.10 -4.08
C GLU A 227 4.12 9.67 -3.94
N PHE A 228 4.94 8.71 -3.49
CA PHE A 228 4.57 7.29 -3.47
C PHE A 228 4.44 6.72 -2.06
N TYR A 229 3.38 5.94 -1.83
CA TYR A 229 3.20 5.21 -0.56
C TYR A 229 4.27 4.13 -0.36
N ASN A 230 4.60 3.39 -1.43
CA ASN A 230 5.70 2.43 -1.48
C ASN A 230 6.78 2.96 -2.43
N ALA A 231 7.60 3.89 -1.92
CA ALA A 231 8.75 4.42 -2.62
C ALA A 231 9.88 3.38 -2.73
N ALA A 232 10.75 3.48 -3.73
CA ALA A 232 11.90 2.60 -3.87
C ALA A 232 13.05 3.27 -4.63
N ASN A 233 14.28 2.94 -4.23
CA ASN A 233 15.46 3.29 -5.00
C ASN A 233 15.66 2.28 -6.13
N LEU A 234 16.24 2.74 -7.25
CA LEU A 234 16.80 1.88 -8.27
C LEU A 234 18.32 2.06 -8.29
N SER A 235 19.04 0.99 -8.04
CA SER A 235 20.49 0.91 -8.22
C SER A 235 20.81 0.04 -9.43
N ARG A 236 21.76 0.47 -10.25
CA ARG A 236 22.30 -0.29 -11.39
C ARG A 236 23.78 -0.55 -11.18
N TYR A 237 24.15 -1.83 -11.27
CA TYR A 237 25.53 -2.31 -11.26
C TYR A 237 25.90 -2.83 -12.66
N ASN A 238 27.19 -2.82 -12.97
CA ASN A 238 27.68 -3.59 -14.10
C ASN A 238 27.53 -5.08 -13.81
N GLY A 239 27.32 -5.88 -14.85
CA GLY A 239 27.34 -7.32 -14.72
C GLY A 239 28.71 -7.88 -14.32
N PRO A 240 28.78 -9.12 -13.81
CA PRO A 240 30.03 -9.74 -13.41
C PRO A 240 31.08 -9.73 -14.54
N GLY A 241 32.31 -9.30 -14.23
CA GLY A 241 33.43 -9.30 -15.18
C GLY A 241 33.46 -8.13 -16.18
N ARG A 242 32.75 -7.02 -15.89
CA ARG A 242 32.74 -5.79 -16.70
C ARG A 242 33.18 -4.55 -15.92
#